data_AF-A0A7J5AQF5-F1
#
_entry.id   AF-A0A7J5AQF5-F1
#
_cell.length_a   1.000
_cell.length_b   1.000
_cell.length_c   1.000
_cell.angle_alpha   90.00
_cell.angle_beta   90.00
_cell.angle_gamma   90.00
#
_symmetry.space_group_name_H-M   'P 1'
#
loop_
_entity.id
_entity.type
_entity.pdbx_description
1 polymer ?
#
loop_
_entity_poly.entity_id
_entity_poly.type
_entity_poly.pdbx_seq_one_letter_code
_entity_poly.pdbx_strand_id
1 'polypeptide(L)' 'MKKILPIIYIAIGIFILVNTFSRFSQDLESYRVILNFKTENKYIFVLIRILFAGWFLIDGVKKLKQINEEE' A
#
# COMPACT_ATOMS: atom_id res chain seq x y z
N MET A 1 19.90 11.57 -3.63
CA MET A 1 19.06 11.03 -2.51
C MET A 1 17.63 11.56 -2.50
N LYS A 2 17.34 12.78 -3.01
CA LYS A 2 15.97 13.36 -3.00
C LYS A 2 14.90 12.47 -3.63
N LYS A 3 15.20 11.79 -4.75
CA LYS A 3 14.26 10.91 -5.48
C LYS A 3 14.02 9.55 -4.83
N ILE A 4 14.86 9.12 -3.88
CA ILE A 4 14.77 7.79 -3.27
C ILE A 4 13.52 7.67 -2.39
N LEU A 5 13.19 8.71 -1.63
CA LEU A 5 12.05 8.70 -0.73
C LEU A 5 10.70 8.49 -1.47
N PRO A 6 10.36 9.26 -2.51
CA PRO A 6 9.15 9.00 -3.30
C PRO A 6 9.09 7.60 -3.90
N ILE A 7 10.23 7.10 -4.40
CA ILE A 7 10.31 5.75 -4.98
C ILE A 7 10.01 4.68 -3.92
N ILE A 8 10.54 4.83 -2.70
CA ILE A 8 10.25 3.93 -1.58
C ILE A 8 8.75 3.91 -1.26
N TYR A 9 8.11 5.09 -1.19
CA TYR A 9 6.67 5.18 -0.90
C TYR A 9 5.83 4.49 -1.98
N ILE A 10 6.15 4.71 -3.25
CA ILE A 10 5.47 4.05 -4.37
C ILE A 10 5.69 2.53 -4.32
N ALA A 11 6.93 2.09 -4.08
CA ALA A 11 7.27 0.67 -3.98
C ALA A 11 6.51 -0.01 -2.84
N ILE A 12 6.41 0.63 -1.66
CA ILE A 12 5.61 0.13 -0.53
C ILE A 12 4.13 0.01 -0.91
N GLY A 13 3.57 1.04 -1.56
CA GLY A 13 2.18 1.01 -2.01
C GLY A 13 1.89 -0.14 -2.98
N ILE A 14 2.75 -0.34 -3.99
CA ILE A 14 2.65 -1.45 -4.94
C ILE A 14 2.78 -2.79 -4.22
N PHE A 15 3.75 -2.93 -3.31
CA PHE A 15 3.96 -4.16 -2.54
C PHE A 15 2.72 -4.54 -1.72
N ILE A 16 2.09 -3.56 -1.06
CA ILE A 16 0.84 -3.78 -0.32
C ILE A 16 -0.25 -4.29 -1.27
N LEU A 17 -0.43 -3.67 -2.44
CA LEU A 17 -1.45 -4.11 -3.40
C LEU A 17 -1.22 -5.54 -3.88
N VAL A 18 -0.01 -5.86 -4.36
CA VAL A 18 0.31 -7.21 -4.87
C VAL A 18 0.08 -8.27 -3.78
N ASN A 19 0.52 -8.01 -2.55
CA ASN A 19 0.29 -8.94 -1.44
C ASN A 19 -1.19 -9.08 -1.08
N THR A 20 -1.95 -7.98 -1.19
CA THR A 20 -3.39 -7.97 -0.93
C THR A 20 -4.15 -8.78 -1.97
N PHE A 21 -3.88 -8.60 -3.25
CA PHE A 21 -4.51 -9.36 -4.33
C PHE A 21 -4.16 -10.86 -4.25
N SER A 22 -2.89 -11.17 -3.98
CA SER A 22 -2.45 -12.56 -3.77
C SER A 22 -3.20 -13.23 -2.62
N ARG A 23 -3.30 -12.56 -1.45
CA ARG A 23 -4.05 -13.10 -0.30
C ARG A 23 -5.55 -13.07 -0.47
N PHE A 24 -6.11 -12.11 -1.20
CA PHE A 24 -7.54 -12.08 -1.51
C PHE A 24 -7.95 -13.23 -2.43
N SER A 25 -7.02 -13.78 -3.20
CA SER A 25 -7.30 -14.98 -4.00
C SER A 25 -7.25 -16.28 -3.17
N GLN A 26 -6.79 -16.20 -1.92
CA GLN A 26 -6.74 -17.32 -0.98
C GLN A 26 -7.90 -17.18 0.01
N ASP A 27 -8.72 -18.20 0.18
CA ASP A 27 -9.75 -18.22 1.23
C ASP A 27 -9.09 -18.62 2.56
N LEU A 28 -8.66 -17.61 3.29
CA LEU A 28 -8.06 -17.74 4.62
C LEU A 28 -9.13 -17.56 5.70
N GLU A 29 -9.02 -18.33 6.78
CA GLU A 29 -9.88 -18.17 7.97
C GLU A 29 -9.67 -16.82 8.67
N SER A 30 -8.44 -16.29 8.62
CA SER A 30 -8.11 -15.00 9.22
C SER A 30 -7.07 -14.25 8.38
N TYR A 31 -7.36 -12.99 8.10
CA TYR A 31 -6.51 -12.09 7.34
C TYR A 31 -5.82 -11.10 8.27
N ARG A 32 -4.48 -11.08 8.24
CA ARG A 32 -3.69 -10.03 8.90
C ARG A 32 -3.73 -8.76 8.05
N VAL A 33 -4.44 -7.74 8.53
CA VAL A 33 -4.63 -6.47 7.85
C VAL A 33 -3.34 -5.65 7.89
N ILE A 34 -2.93 -5.20 9.09
CA ILE A 34 -1.74 -4.37 9.36
C ILE A 34 -1.18 -4.74 10.74
N LEU A 35 0.15 -4.91 10.84
CA LEU A 35 0.84 -5.23 12.10
C LEU A 35 0.16 -6.40 12.84
N ASN A 36 -0.45 -6.16 13.99
CA ASN A 36 -1.17 -7.14 14.80
C ASN A 36 -2.69 -7.14 14.60
N PHE A 37 -3.23 -6.25 13.76
CA PHE A 37 -4.65 -6.21 13.45
C PHE A 37 -5.02 -7.33 12.46
N LYS A 38 -6.00 -8.16 12.86
CA LYS A 38 -6.52 -9.28 12.07
C LYS A 38 -8.03 -9.12 11.89
N THR A 39 -8.56 -9.68 10.81
CA THR A 39 -10.00 -9.72 10.52
C THR A 39 -10.36 -11.04 9.86
N GLU A 40 -11.55 -11.54 10.13
CA GLU A 40 -12.14 -12.71 9.46
C GLU A 40 -12.88 -12.29 8.18
N ASN A 41 -13.19 -10.99 8.04
CA ASN A 41 -13.89 -10.46 6.88
C ASN A 41 -12.90 -10.05 5.78
N LYS A 42 -12.90 -10.85 4.71
CA LYS A 42 -12.07 -10.67 3.52
C LYS A 42 -12.22 -9.29 2.85
N TYR A 43 -13.42 -8.70 2.88
CA TYR A 43 -13.68 -7.38 2.31
C TYR A 43 -13.11 -6.26 3.19
N ILE A 44 -13.21 -6.39 4.51
CA ILE A 44 -12.59 -5.45 5.46
C ILE A 44 -11.06 -5.46 5.30
N PHE A 45 -10.48 -6.66 5.13
CA PHE A 45 -9.06 -6.82 4.85
C PHE A 45 -8.62 -6.04 3.60
N VAL A 46 -9.32 -6.22 2.48
CA VAL A 46 -9.00 -5.52 1.22
C VAL A 46 -9.22 -4.03 1.33
N LEU A 47 -10.36 -3.60 1.89
CA LEU A 47 -10.70 -2.19 2.02
C LEU A 47 -9.60 -1.42 2.75
N ILE A 48 -9.19 -1.89 3.93
CA ILE A 48 -8.16 -1.22 4.73
C ILE A 48 -6.82 -1.22 4.00
N ARG A 49 -6.43 -2.34 3.38
CA ARG A 49 -5.15 -2.41 2.67
C ARG A 49 -5.11 -1.54 1.41
N ILE A 50 -6.23 -1.42 0.68
CA ILE A 50 -6.34 -0.48 -0.44
C ILE A 50 -6.23 0.96 0.04
N LEU A 51 -6.86 1.33 1.16
CA LEU A 51 -6.74 2.68 1.73
C LEU A 51 -5.29 3.01 2.08
N PHE A 52 -4.58 2.09 2.74
CA PHE A 52 -3.16 2.27 3.05
C PHE A 52 -2.28 2.34 1.79
N ALA A 53 -2.47 1.42 0.85
CA ALA A 53 -1.71 1.44 -0.40
C ALA A 53 -1.97 2.72 -1.19
N GLY A 54 -3.23 3.15 -1.30
CA GLY A 54 -3.62 4.39 -1.96
C GLY A 54 -2.97 5.61 -1.33
N TRP A 55 -2.95 5.67 0.01
CA TRP A 55 -2.26 6.75 0.72
C TRP A 55 -0.75 6.79 0.40
N PHE A 56 -0.06 5.65 0.46
CA PHE A 56 1.37 5.56 0.11
C PHE A 56 1.65 5.95 -1.34
N LEU A 57 0.81 5.50 -2.28
CA LEU A 57 0.95 5.82 -3.70
C LEU A 57 0.71 7.32 -3.97
N ILE A 58 -0.34 7.90 -3.40
CA ILE A 58 -0.65 9.33 -3.57
C ILE A 58 0.48 10.18 -3.01
N ASP A 59 0.95 9.88 -1.79
CA ASP A 59 2.03 10.64 -1.16
C ASP A 59 3.36 10.48 -1.92
N GLY A 60 3.67 9.27 -2.37
CA GLY A 60 4.83 8.99 -3.20
C GLY A 60 4.80 9.74 -4.53
N VAL A 61 3.67 9.74 -5.24
CA VAL A 61 3.50 10.49 -6.51
C VAL A 61 3.58 12.00 -6.26
N LYS A 62 2.95 12.50 -5.19
CA LYS A 62 3.00 13.92 -4.83
C LYS A 62 4.44 14.39 -4.59
N LYS A 63 5.21 13.63 -3.80
CA LYS A 63 6.62 13.92 -3.53
C LYS A 63 7.48 13.82 -4.79
N LEU A 64 7.18 12.86 -5.67
CA LEU A 64 7.89 12.72 -6.94
C LEU A 64 7.66 13.94 -7.85
N LYS A 65 6.41 14.43 -7.94
CA LYS A 65 6.07 15.63 -8.70
C LYS A 65 6.77 16.88 -8.15
N GLN A 66 6.77 17.07 -6.83
CA GLN A 66 7.45 18.20 -6.19
C GLN A 66 8.95 18.25 -6.53
N ILE A 67 9.63 17.09 -6.52
CA ILE A 67 11.05 17.04 -6.88
C ILE A 67 11.28 17.38 -8.35
N ASN A 68 10.37 16.99 -9.25
CA ASN A 68 10.48 17.30 -10.67
C ASN A 68 10.14 18.78 -10.98
N GLU A 69 9.36 19.46 -10.15
CA GLU A 69 9.06 20.90 -10.26
C GLU A 69 10.19 21.78 -9.69
N GLU A 70 11.04 21.21 -8.81
CA GLU A 70 12.21 21.87 -8.22
C GLU A 70 13.51 21.68 -9.04
N GLU A 71 13.51 20.82 -10.07
CA GLU A 71 14.62 20.61 -11.03
C GLU A 71 14.45 21.45 -12.29
#